data_AF-A0A643F4H7-F1
#
_entry.id   AF-A0A643F4H7-F1
#
_cell.length_a   1.000
_cell.length_b   1.000
_cell.length_c   1.000
_cell.angle_alpha   90.00
_cell.angle_beta   90.00
_cell.angle_gamma   90.00
#
_symmetry.space_group_name_H-M   'P 1'
#
loop_
_entity.id
_entity.type
_entity.pdbx_description
1 polymer ?
#
loop_
_entity_poly.entity_id
_entity_poly.type
_entity_poly.pdbx_seq_one_letter_code
_entity_poly.pdbx_strand_id
1 'polypeptide(L)'
;MFFTFEIVARHIRKKHPCCPDFAVEHISRIISERQWEGVKLGRAVGITMDGILRHQMTEYETLLLHGLDREEARRRIQPKVNAMLKVWAKRSAV
;
A
#
# COMPACT_ATOMS: atom_id res chain seq x y z
N MET A 1 4.92 8.90 16.62
CA MET A 1 6.20 8.49 16.01
C MET A 1 6.22 8.94 14.56
N PHE A 2 7.35 9.44 14.08
CA PHE A 2 7.55 9.76 12.67
C PHE A 2 8.53 8.77 12.04
N PHE A 3 8.34 8.50 10.76
CA PHE A 3 9.31 7.78 9.94
C PHE A 3 9.81 8.73 8.86
N THR A 4 11.13 8.88 8.72
CA THR A 4 11.66 9.76 7.66
C THR A 4 11.41 9.13 6.28
N PHE A 5 11.35 9.98 5.26
CA PHE A 5 11.17 9.55 3.88
C PHE A 5 12.18 8.46 3.48
N GLU A 6 13.45 8.64 3.82
CA GLU A 6 14.55 7.73 3.46
C GLU A 6 14.39 6.36 4.14
N ILE A 7 13.95 6.36 5.42
CA ILE A 7 13.70 5.13 6.17
C ILE A 7 12.54 4.35 5.53
N VAL A 8 11.49 5.04 5.10
CA VAL A 8 10.33 4.43 4.45
C VAL A 8 10.72 3.90 3.06
N ALA A 9 11.35 4.71 2.21
CA ALA A 9 11.76 4.33 0.87
C ALA A 9 12.70 3.11 0.88
N ARG A 10 13.69 3.11 1.79
CA ARG A 10 14.59 1.97 2.00
C ARG A 10 13.84 0.72 2.45
N HIS A 11 12.86 0.87 3.34
CA HIS A 11 12.03 -0.25 3.78
C HIS A 11 11.23 -0.85 2.63
N ILE A 12 10.58 0.00 1.82
CA ILE A 12 9.80 -0.42 0.66
C ILE A 12 10.71 -1.16 -0.33
N ARG A 13 11.83 -0.58 -0.75
CA ARG A 13 12.76 -1.24 -1.70
C ARG A 13 13.28 -2.58 -1.19
N LYS A 14 13.49 -2.73 0.12
CA LYS A 14 13.92 -3.99 0.73
C LYS A 14 12.83 -5.07 0.73
N LYS A 15 11.56 -4.69 0.94
CA LYS A 15 10.43 -5.62 1.11
C LYS A 15 9.62 -5.84 -0.18
N HIS A 16 9.65 -4.86 -1.06
CA HIS A 16 8.94 -4.77 -2.33
C HIS A 16 9.91 -4.29 -3.42
N PRO A 17 10.92 -5.10 -3.79
CA PRO A 17 11.98 -4.68 -4.71
C PRO A 17 11.48 -4.40 -6.13
N CYS A 18 10.32 -4.94 -6.52
CA CYS A 18 9.68 -4.68 -7.81
C CYS A 18 8.59 -3.59 -7.73
N CYS A 19 8.49 -2.87 -6.61
CA CYS A 19 7.60 -1.71 -6.52
C CYS A 19 8.15 -0.59 -7.43
N PRO A 20 7.35 -0.03 -8.36
CA PRO A 20 7.80 1.06 -9.22
C PRO A 20 8.30 2.27 -8.43
N ASP A 21 9.35 2.95 -8.90
CA ASP A 21 9.97 4.06 -8.17
C ASP A 21 8.99 5.20 -7.84
N PHE A 22 8.08 5.54 -8.76
CA PHE A 22 7.06 6.56 -8.51
C PHE A 22 6.14 6.17 -7.32
N ALA A 23 5.83 4.87 -7.18
CA ALA A 23 5.01 4.38 -6.08
C ALA A 23 5.81 4.40 -4.77
N VAL A 24 7.10 4.02 -4.80
CA VAL A 24 8.00 4.13 -3.65
C VAL A 24 8.04 5.58 -3.15
N GLU A 25 8.25 6.54 -4.04
CA GLU A 25 8.30 7.96 -3.72
C GLU A 25 6.97 8.44 -3.12
N HIS A 26 5.85 8.16 -3.79
CA HIS A 26 4.53 8.60 -3.36
C HIS A 26 4.17 8.06 -1.96
N ILE A 27 4.36 6.75 -1.75
CA ILE A 27 4.08 6.10 -0.46
C ILE A 27 5.01 6.65 0.63
N SER A 28 6.30 6.85 0.31
CA SER A 28 7.27 7.35 1.29
C SER A 28 6.92 8.75 1.76
N ARG A 29 6.52 9.63 0.84
CA ARG A 29 6.05 10.98 1.16
C ARG A 29 4.82 10.96 2.06
N ILE A 30 3.81 10.15 1.70
CA ILE A 30 2.57 10.01 2.49
C ILE A 30 2.87 9.58 3.93
N ILE A 31 3.77 8.61 4.13
CA ILE A 31 4.08 8.08 5.45
C ILE A 31 4.91 9.07 6.26
N SER A 32 5.84 9.79 5.62
CA SER A 32 6.73 10.74 6.31
C SER A 32 6.04 12.03 6.75
N GLU A 33 4.97 12.44 6.07
CA GLU A 33 4.19 13.64 6.39
C GLU A 33 3.20 13.42 7.55
N ARG A 34 3.12 12.20 8.10
CA ARG A 34 2.08 11.82 9.08
C ARG A 34 2.70 11.30 10.38
N GLN A 35 2.07 11.63 11.49
CA GLN A 35 2.35 11.02 12.77
C GLN A 35 1.66 9.66 12.87
N TRP A 36 2.41 8.64 13.29
CA TRP A 36 1.92 7.29 13.53
C TRP A 36 1.91 6.97 15.02
N GLU A 37 0.84 6.32 15.47
CA GLU A 37 0.63 5.94 16.87
C GLU A 37 0.54 4.42 17.00
N GLY A 38 1.28 3.85 17.95
CA GLY A 38 1.19 2.43 18.28
C GLY A 38 1.61 1.43 17.19
N VAL A 39 2.13 1.88 16.03
CA VAL A 39 2.48 0.99 14.92
C VAL A 39 3.96 1.06 14.52
N LYS A 40 4.49 -0.09 14.10
CA LYS A 40 5.84 -0.21 13.52
C LYS A 40 5.82 0.18 12.04
N LEU A 41 6.98 0.58 11.50
CA LEU A 41 7.16 1.00 10.11
C LEU A 41 6.52 0.05 9.08
N GLY A 42 6.75 -1.25 9.18
CA GLY A 42 6.19 -2.21 8.23
C GLY A 42 4.66 -2.24 8.22
N ARG A 43 4.02 -2.00 9.38
CA ARG A 43 2.56 -1.89 9.47
C ARG A 43 2.06 -0.59 8.85
N ALA A 44 2.75 0.53 9.08
CA ALA A 44 2.45 1.81 8.44
C ALA A 44 2.53 1.72 6.91
N VAL A 45 3.59 1.08 6.39
CA VAL A 45 3.75 0.79 4.96
C VAL A 45 2.62 -0.09 4.43
N GLY A 46 2.31 -1.20 5.10
CA GLY A 46 1.25 -2.11 4.69
C GLY A 46 -0.13 -1.44 4.63
N ILE A 47 -0.50 -0.67 5.66
CA ILE A 47 -1.76 0.09 5.69
C ILE A 47 -1.84 1.07 4.52
N THR A 48 -0.75 1.80 4.27
CA THR A 48 -0.71 2.83 3.23
C THR A 48 -0.81 2.21 1.83
N MET A 49 -0.04 1.15 1.57
CA MET A 49 -0.08 0.42 0.30
C MET A 49 -1.46 -0.19 0.03
N ASP A 50 -2.02 -0.90 1.00
CA ASP A 50 -3.35 -1.52 0.87
C ASP A 50 -4.43 -0.47 0.61
N GLY A 51 -4.38 0.67 1.33
CA GLY A 51 -5.27 1.80 1.11
C GLY A 51 -5.16 2.36 -0.31
N ILE A 52 -3.97 2.74 -0.74
CA ILE A 52 -3.75 3.32 -2.07
C ILE A 52 -4.22 2.34 -3.16
N LEU A 53 -3.80 1.09 -3.09
CA LEU A 53 -4.17 0.09 -4.09
C LEU A 53 -5.68 -0.15 -4.13
N ARG A 54 -6.33 -0.32 -2.97
CA ARG A 54 -7.78 -0.48 -2.90
C ARG A 54 -8.51 0.72 -3.51
N HIS A 55 -8.19 1.93 -3.07
CA HIS A 55 -8.96 3.12 -3.44
C HIS A 55 -8.66 3.62 -4.86
N GLN A 56 -7.45 3.41 -5.39
CA GLN A 56 -7.02 4.00 -6.66
C GLN A 56 -6.82 2.98 -7.79
N MET A 57 -6.56 1.71 -7.46
CA MET A 57 -6.20 0.68 -8.44
C MET A 57 -7.23 -0.46 -8.54
N THR A 58 -8.37 -0.31 -7.86
CA THR A 58 -9.49 -1.25 -7.94
C THR A 58 -10.82 -0.52 -8.07
N GLU A 59 -11.87 -1.29 -8.26
CA GLU A 59 -13.26 -0.86 -8.42
C GLU A 59 -13.92 -0.55 -7.06
N TYR A 60 -13.15 -0.49 -5.96
CA TYR A 60 -13.68 -0.31 -4.60
C TYR A 60 -14.59 0.93 -4.48
N GLU A 61 -14.18 2.08 -5.00
CA GLU A 61 -15.01 3.30 -4.96
C GLU A 61 -16.31 3.12 -5.75
N THR A 62 -16.24 2.50 -6.93
CA THR A 62 -17.43 2.20 -7.75
C THR A 62 -18.38 1.26 -7.02
N LEU A 63 -17.87 0.24 -6.32
CA LEU A 63 -18.69 -0.68 -5.54
C LEU A 63 -19.42 0.04 -4.40
N LEU A 64 -18.74 0.96 -3.70
CA LEU A 64 -19.38 1.77 -2.66
C LEU A 64 -20.46 2.70 -3.24
N LEU A 65 -20.20 3.32 -4.39
CA LEU A 65 -21.18 4.17 -5.08
C LEU A 65 -22.43 3.38 -5.52
N HIS A 66 -22.26 2.09 -5.85
CA HIS A 66 -23.38 1.18 -6.14
C HIS A 66 -24.08 0.64 -4.88
N GLY A 67 -23.74 1.14 -3.70
CA GLY A 67 -24.41 0.81 -2.45
C GLY A 67 -23.94 -0.48 -1.79
N LEU A 68 -22.82 -1.07 -2.22
CA LEU A 68 -22.24 -2.20 -1.48
C LEU A 68 -21.65 -1.72 -0.16
N ASP A 69 -21.77 -2.56 0.86
CA ASP A 69 -21.09 -2.31 2.13
C ASP A 69 -19.57 -2.46 1.99
N ARG A 70 -18.84 -1.82 2.90
CA ARG A 70 -17.38 -1.75 2.86
C ARG A 70 -16.69 -3.09 3.09
N GLU A 71 -17.31 -4.02 3.81
CA GLU A 71 -16.72 -5.34 4.07
C GLU A 71 -16.84 -6.21 2.82
N GLU A 72 -18.02 -6.21 2.19
CA GLU A 72 -18.26 -6.92 0.93
C GLU A 72 -17.44 -6.34 -0.22
N ALA A 73 -17.37 -5.01 -0.34
CA ALA A 73 -16.54 -4.36 -1.33
C ALA A 73 -15.05 -4.72 -1.15
N ARG A 74 -14.56 -4.72 0.11
CA ARG A 74 -13.19 -5.18 0.43
C ARG A 74 -12.98 -6.65 0.07
N ARG A 75 -13.92 -7.53 0.43
CA ARG A 75 -13.85 -8.96 0.13
C ARG A 75 -13.70 -9.22 -1.37
N ARG A 76 -14.41 -8.46 -2.22
CA ARG A 76 -14.33 -8.58 -3.68
C ARG A 76 -12.99 -8.12 -4.26
N ILE A 77 -12.46 -6.99 -3.78
CA ILE A 77 -11.24 -6.39 -4.35
C ILE A 77 -9.94 -6.94 -3.76
N GLN A 78 -9.98 -7.52 -2.55
CA GLN A 78 -8.76 -7.94 -1.85
C GLN A 78 -7.89 -8.93 -2.65
N PRO A 79 -8.46 -9.91 -3.40
CA PRO A 79 -7.65 -10.76 -4.27
C PRO A 79 -6.81 -9.98 -5.29
N LYS A 80 -7.36 -8.90 -5.88
CA LYS A 80 -6.66 -8.03 -6.83
C LYS A 80 -5.53 -7.25 -6.15
N VAL A 81 -5.80 -6.67 -4.97
CA VAL A 81 -4.79 -5.98 -4.16
C VAL A 81 -3.65 -6.92 -3.79
N ASN A 82 -3.97 -8.13 -3.32
CA ASN A 82 -2.99 -9.14 -2.94
C ASN A 82 -2.11 -9.56 -4.14
N ALA A 83 -2.71 -9.68 -5.33
CA ALA A 83 -1.96 -9.99 -6.55
C ALA A 83 -0.95 -8.88 -6.91
N MET A 84 -1.35 -7.60 -6.83
CA MET A 84 -0.45 -6.47 -7.07
C MET A 84 0.70 -6.43 -6.05
N LEU A 85 0.39 -6.60 -4.76
CA LEU A 85 1.41 -6.66 -3.70
C LEU A 85 2.38 -7.82 -3.90
N LYS A 86 1.89 -8.98 -4.37
CA LYS A 86 2.73 -10.14 -4.69
C LYS A 86 3.70 -9.84 -5.84
N VAL A 87 3.26 -9.11 -6.87
CA VAL A 87 4.15 -8.66 -7.95
C VAL A 87 5.24 -7.75 -7.40
N TRP A 88 4.89 -6.78 -6.55
CA TRP A 88 5.86 -5.84 -5.97
C TRP A 88 6.84 -6.53 -5.01
N ALA A 89 6.39 -7.55 -4.28
CA ALA A 89 7.21 -8.32 -3.34
C ALA A 89 8.12 -9.37 -4.01
N LYS A 90 7.88 -9.70 -5.28
CA LYS A 90 8.69 -10.70 -5.99
C LYS A 90 10.14 -10.24 -6.03
N ARG A 91 11.08 -11.06 -5.58
CA ARG A 91 12.50 -10.81 -5.87
C ARG A 91 12.66 -10.88 -7.38
N SER A 92 13.20 -9.83 -8.00
CA SER A 92 13.66 -9.92 -9.39
C SER A 92 14.49 -11.20 -9.51
N ALA A 93 14.06 -12.11 -10.39
CA ALA A 93 14.90 -13.21 -10.79
C ALA A 93 16.04 -12.58 -11.59
N VAL A 94 17.14 -12.31 -10.90
CA VAL A 94 18.45 -12.00 -11.49
C VAL A 94 19.29 -13.24 -11.26
#